data_AF-A0A7G4RFH4-F1
#
_entry.id   AF-A0A7G4RFH4-F1
#
_cell.length_a   1.000
_cell.length_b   1.000
_cell.length_c   1.000
_cell.angle_alpha   90.00
_cell.angle_beta   90.00
_cell.angle_gamma   90.00
#
_symmetry.space_group_name_H-M   'P 1'
#
loop_
_entity.id
_entity.type
_entity.pdbx_description
1 polymer ?
#
loop_
_entity_poly.entity_id
_entity_poly.type
_entity_poly.pdbx_seq_one_letter_code
_entity_poly.pdbx_strand_id
1 'polypeptide(L)' 'MQSKSEELSSKVAANSLYAARLAINISNAAKHIFFPIPEEANVPFKDRMQVQFEQKALPIAEDLTSITIGK' A
#
# COMPACT_ATOMS: atom_id res chain seq x y z
N MET A 1 30.62 -12.42 -1.31
CA MET A 1 30.38 -11.38 -2.32
C MET A 1 29.18 -11.81 -3.12
N GLN A 2 28.03 -11.16 -2.95
CA GLN A 2 26.87 -11.43 -3.80
C GLN A 2 27.20 -11.00 -5.24
N SER A 3 26.80 -11.81 -6.22
CA SER A 3 26.98 -11.43 -7.62
C SER A 3 26.05 -10.26 -7.96
N LYS A 4 26.47 -9.37 -8.88
CA LYS A 4 25.62 -8.27 -9.36
C LYS A 4 24.26 -8.74 -9.90
N SER A 5 24.19 -10.00 -10.37
CA SER A 5 22.96 -10.64 -10.85
C SER A 5 22.01 -11.00 -9.72
N GLU A 6 22.51 -11.57 -8.62
CA GLU A 6 21.69 -11.89 -7.43
C GLU A 6 21.15 -10.64 -6.74
N GLU A 7 21.96 -9.58 -6.67
CA GLU A 7 21.52 -8.29 -6.10
C GLU A 7 20.38 -7.68 -6.91
N LEU A 8 20.47 -7.74 -8.25
CA LEU A 8 19.45 -7.21 -9.15
C LEU A 8 18.16 -8.03 -9.07
N SER A 9 18.27 -9.36 -9.06
CA SER A 9 17.12 -10.26 -8.91
C SER A 9 16.41 -10.07 -7.56
N SER A 10 17.19 -9.91 -6.48
CA SER A 10 16.67 -9.64 -5.14
C SER A 10 15.93 -8.29 -5.07
N LYS A 11 16.49 -7.23 -5.66
CA LYS A 11 15.84 -5.92 -5.75
C LYS A 11 14.55 -5.95 -6.56
N VAL A 12 14.53 -6.65 -7.68
CA VAL A 12 13.32 -6.81 -8.51
C VAL A 12 12.23 -7.58 -7.74
N ALA A 13 12.59 -8.65 -7.04
CA ALA A 13 11.65 -9.41 -6.22
C ALA A 13 11.10 -8.56 -5.05
N ALA A 14 11.97 -7.82 -4.35
CA ALA A 14 11.57 -6.93 -3.25
C ALA A 14 10.62 -5.82 -3.76
N ASN A 15 10.97 -5.13 -4.84
CA ASN A 15 10.12 -4.11 -5.45
C ASN A 15 8.75 -4.66 -5.89
N SER A 16 8.72 -5.90 -6.42
CA SER A 16 7.47 -6.55 -6.80
C SER A 16 6.58 -6.82 -5.59
N LEU A 17 7.17 -7.23 -4.46
CA LEU A 17 6.45 -7.45 -3.21
C LEU A 17 5.90 -6.14 -2.62
N TYR A 18 6.70 -5.07 -2.62
CA TYR A 18 6.24 -3.74 -2.20
C TYR A 18 5.12 -3.21 -3.11
N ALA A 19 5.24 -3.39 -4.43
CA ALA A 19 4.20 -2.97 -5.37
C ALA A 19 2.89 -3.75 -5.19
N ALA A 20 2.97 -5.06 -4.96
CA ALA A 20 1.80 -5.89 -4.65
C ALA A 20 1.13 -5.44 -3.35
N ARG A 21 1.91 -5.17 -2.30
CA ARG A 21 1.40 -4.70 -1.01
C ARG A 21 0.72 -3.34 -1.14
N LEU A 22 1.33 -2.41 -1.89
CA LEU A 22 0.76 -1.12 -2.21
C LEU A 22 -0.62 -1.27 -2.89
N ALA A 23 -0.70 -2.08 -3.94
CA ALA A 23 -1.93 -2.32 -4.68
C ALA A 23 -3.05 -2.89 -3.79
N ILE A 24 -2.72 -3.85 -2.91
CA ILE A 24 -3.65 -4.44 -1.95
C ILE A 24 -4.14 -3.38 -0.95
N ASN A 25 -3.23 -2.59 -0.37
CA ASN A 25 -3.59 -1.56 0.60
C ASN A 25 -4.49 -0.48 0.00
N ILE A 26 -4.17 0.00 -1.20
CA ILE A 26 -4.99 0.98 -1.92
C ILE A 26 -6.37 0.39 -2.26
N SER A 27 -6.43 -0.84 -2.76
CA SER A 27 -7.69 -1.49 -3.11
C SER A 27 -8.59 -1.70 -1.90
N ASN A 28 -8.01 -2.12 -0.77
CA ASN A 28 -8.76 -2.28 0.47
C ASN A 28 -9.28 -0.94 1.01
N ALA A 29 -8.44 0.10 1.01
CA ALA A 29 -8.87 1.44 1.41
C ALA A 29 -10.03 1.93 0.53
N ALA A 30 -9.91 1.78 -0.79
CA ALA A 30 -10.96 2.14 -1.73
C ALA A 30 -12.26 1.36 -1.46
N LYS A 31 -12.17 0.07 -1.16
CA LYS A 31 -13.34 -0.74 -0.80
C LYS A 31 -14.06 -0.16 0.43
N HIS A 32 -13.36 0.16 1.52
CA HIS A 32 -14.00 0.75 2.71
C HIS A 32 -14.56 2.15 2.48
N ILE A 33 -13.97 2.93 1.57
CA ILE A 33 -14.42 4.29 1.25
C ILE A 33 -15.71 4.25 0.41
N PHE A 34 -15.71 3.48 -0.68
CA PHE A 34 -16.76 3.50 -1.70
C PHE A 34 -17.82 2.41 -1.52
N PHE A 35 -17.46 1.29 -0.89
CA PHE A 35 -18.31 0.12 -0.68
C PHE A 35 -18.26 -0.31 0.81
N PRO A 36 -18.68 0.58 1.73
CA PRO A 36 -18.63 0.32 3.16
C PRO A 36 -19.51 -0.88 3.53
N ILE A 37 -19.14 -1.58 4.60
CA ILE A 37 -20.02 -2.55 5.25
C ILE A 37 -21.19 -1.82 5.93
N PRO A 38 -22.32 -2.49 6.22
CA PRO A 38 -23.51 -1.84 6.80
C PRO A 38 -23.23 -0.99 8.05
N GLU A 39 -22.27 -1.42 8.88
CA GLU A 39 -21.83 -0.73 10.09
C GLU A 39 -21.14 0.61 9.78
N GLU A 40 -20.41 0.68 8.67
CA GLU A 40 -19.67 1.86 8.20
C GLU A 40 -20.50 2.75 7.26
N ALA A 41 -21.66 2.27 6.80
CA ALA A 41 -22.52 2.99 5.86
C ALA A 41 -23.07 4.30 6.45
N ASN A 42 -23.27 4.34 7.78
CA ASN A 42 -23.74 5.52 8.51
C ASN A 42 -22.64 6.57 8.74
N VAL A 43 -21.37 6.21 8.50
CA VAL A 43 -20.24 7.14 8.64
C VAL A 43 -20.13 7.98 7.37
N PRO A 44 -20.06 9.32 7.47
CA PRO A 44 -19.90 10.20 6.32
C PRO A 44 -18.68 9.83 5.48
N PHE A 45 -18.80 9.95 4.15
CA PHE A 45 -17.73 9.64 3.22
C PHE A 45 -16.39 10.30 3.57
N LYS A 46 -16.43 11.58 3.96
CA LYS A 46 -15.25 12.35 4.34
C LYS A 46 -14.52 11.74 5.54
N ASP A 47 -15.28 11.27 6.52
CA ASP A 47 -14.71 10.69 7.74
C ASP A 47 -14.14 9.30 7.44
N ARG A 48 -14.80 8.51 6.58
CA ARG A 48 -14.24 7.23 6.09
C ARG A 48 -12.94 7.41 5.31
N MET A 49 -12.90 8.41 4.43
CA MET A 49 -11.68 8.80 3.72
C MET A 49 -10.56 9.15 4.68
N GLN A 50 -10.84 9.97 5.69
CA GLN A 50 -9.86 10.39 6.68
C GLN A 50 -9.32 9.20 7.48
N VAL A 51 -10.18 8.33 8.00
CA VAL A 51 -9.77 7.14 8.76
C VAL A 51 -8.92 6.20 7.91
N GLN A 52 -9.34 5.90 6.68
CA GLN A 52 -8.57 5.02 5.79
C GLN A 52 -7.24 5.64 5.39
N PHE A 53 -7.20 6.94 5.15
CA PHE A 53 -5.97 7.66 4.87
C PHE A 53 -5.03 7.64 6.07
N GLU A 54 -5.48 7.98 7.27
CA GLU A 54 -4.64 7.99 8.48
C GLU A 54 -4.08 6.59 8.80
N GLN A 55 -4.88 5.54 8.63
CA GLN A 55 -4.44 4.17 8.91
C GLN A 55 -3.50 3.59 7.84
N LYS A 56 -3.60 4.04 6.58
CA LYS A 56 -2.89 3.43 5.44
C LYS A 56 -1.83 4.33 4.79
N ALA A 57 -1.81 5.63 5.10
CA ALA A 57 -0.89 6.59 4.46
C ALA A 57 0.57 6.25 4.74
N LEU A 58 0.93 5.94 5.98
CA LEU A 58 2.30 5.59 6.34
C LEU A 58 2.80 4.33 5.61
N PRO A 59 2.12 3.17 5.67
CA PRO A 59 2.60 1.97 4.97
C PRO A 59 2.58 2.13 3.44
N ILE A 60 1.63 2.87 2.87
CA ILE A 60 1.63 3.19 1.43
C ILE A 60 2.85 4.06 1.07
N ALA A 61 3.19 5.05 1.89
CA ALA A 61 4.36 5.90 1.67
C ALA A 61 5.66 5.12 1.82
N GLU A 62 5.75 4.19 2.77
CA GLU A 62 6.89 3.30 2.94
C GLU A 62 7.07 2.35 1.75
N ASP A 63 5.99 1.74 1.27
CA ASP A 63 6.00 0.88 0.09
C ASP A 63 6.42 1.66 -1.18
N LEU A 64 5.87 2.87 -1.39
CA LEU A 64 6.30 3.76 -2.48
C LEU A 64 7.77 4.13 -2.37
N THR A 65 8.22 4.49 -1.17
CA THR A 65 9.62 4.87 -0.93
C THR A 65 10.55 3.69 -1.24
N SER A 66 10.16 2.48 -0.84
CA SER A 66 10.94 1.26 -1.09
C SER A 66 11.05 0.95 -2.59
N ILE A 67 9.96 1.12 -3.35
CA ILE A 67 9.95 0.96 -4.81
C ILE A 67 10.80 2.02 -5.50
N THR A 68 10.69 3.28 -5.07
CA THR A 68 11.27 4.44 -5.77
C THR A 68 12.75 4.62 -5.45
N ILE A 69 13.15 4.39 -4.20
CA ILE A 69 14.53 4.59 -3.72
C ILE A 69 15.32 3.27 -3.75
N GLY A 70 14.64 2.12 -3.92
CA GLY A 70 15.28 0.82 -4.08
C GLY A 70 16.14 0.43 -2.88
N LYS A 71 15.58 0.59 -1.67
CA LYS A 71 16.22 0.11 -0.44
C LYS A 71 16.38 -1.41 -0.44
#